data_AF-A0A7C5GVF0-F1
#
_entry.id   AF-A0A7C5GVF0-F1
#
_cell.length_a   1.000
_cell.length_b   1.000
_cell.length_c   1.000
_cell.angle_alpha   90.00
_cell.angle_beta   90.00
_cell.angle_gamma   90.00
#
_symmetry.space_group_name_H-M   'P 1'
#
loop_
_entity.id
_entity.type
_entity.pdbx_description
1 polymer ?
#
loop_
_entity_poly.entity_id
_entity_poly.type
_entity_poly.pdbx_seq_one_letter_code
_entity_poly.pdbx_strand_id
1 'polypeptide(L)' 'MHKLVELSKKSEERGNVKLYKKNIEMVLSGLLVTGNFWSIVDYADLPVPAAAGIINTLLDEGYVF' A
#
# COMPACT_ATOMS: atom_id res chain seq x y z
N MET A 1 -13.57 -4.65 13.27
CA MET A 1 -12.13 -4.32 13.13
C MET A 1 -11.95 -3.49 11.86
N HIS A 2 -11.11 -2.45 11.89
CA HIS A 2 -10.97 -1.47 10.79
C HIS A 2 -10.33 -2.12 9.54
N LYS A 3 -10.98 -2.08 8.37
CA LYS A 3 -10.51 -2.73 7.11
C LYS A 3 -9.07 -2.35 6.71
N LEU A 4 -8.62 -1.14 7.01
CA LEU A 4 -7.24 -0.71 6.75
C LEU A 4 -6.19 -1.47 7.56
N VAL A 5 -6.53 -1.93 8.77
CA VAL A 5 -5.64 -2.76 9.61
C VAL A 5 -5.56 -4.18 9.04
N GLU A 6 -6.65 -4.68 8.48
CA GLU A 6 -6.66 -5.98 7.79
C GLU A 6 -5.79 -5.92 6.52
N LEU A 7 -5.95 -4.87 5.71
CA LEU A 7 -5.14 -4.64 4.52
C LEU A 7 -3.65 -4.49 4.84
N SER A 8 -3.29 -3.81 5.95
CA SER A 8 -1.89 -3.69 6.35
C SER A 8 -1.29 -5.06 6.63
N LYS A 9 -1.95 -5.90 7.43
CA LYS A 9 -1.49 -7.27 7.72
C LYS A 9 -1.35 -8.13 6.47
N LYS A 10 -2.34 -8.11 5.57
CA LYS A 10 -2.27 -8.87 4.31
C LYS A 10 -1.12 -8.39 3.41
N SER A 11 -0.83 -7.09 3.44
CA SER A 11 0.30 -6.50 2.69
C SER A 11 1.66 -6.85 3.30
N GLU A 12 1.74 -7.05 4.63
CA GLU A 12 2.99 -7.48 5.31
C GLU A 12 3.48 -8.82 4.78
N GLU A 13 2.57 -9.77 4.55
CA GLU A 13 2.87 -11.11 4.02
C GLU A 13 3.53 -11.06 2.63
N ARG A 14 3.20 -10.05 1.82
CA ARG A 14 3.75 -9.87 0.46
C ARG A 14 5.05 -9.09 0.43
N GLY A 15 5.09 -8.00 1.20
CA GLY A 15 6.26 -7.12 1.24
C GLY A 15 7.38 -7.68 2.11
N ASN A 16 7.07 -8.60 3.02
CA ASN A 16 7.94 -9.02 4.12
C ASN A 16 8.51 -7.83 4.93
N VAL A 17 7.69 -6.78 5.03
CA VAL A 17 7.97 -5.54 5.77
C VAL A 17 6.80 -5.30 6.69
N LYS A 18 7.08 -4.81 7.91
CA LYS A 18 6.04 -4.46 8.88
C LYS A 18 5.26 -3.22 8.43
N LEU A 19 3.94 -3.30 8.42
CA LEU A 19 3.03 -2.30 7.90
C LEU A 19 1.88 -2.02 8.86
N TYR A 20 1.51 -0.75 8.91
CA TYR A 20 0.43 -0.24 9.73
C TYR A 20 -0.64 0.40 8.87
N LYS A 21 -1.81 0.65 9.47
CA LYS A 21 -2.91 1.40 8.85
C LYS A 21 -2.43 2.65 8.11
N LYS A 22 -1.52 3.43 8.72
CA LYS A 22 -1.01 4.67 8.14
C LYS A 22 -0.27 4.45 6.82
N ASN A 23 0.45 3.35 6.66
CA ASN A 23 1.15 3.05 5.41
C ASN A 23 0.17 2.81 4.25
N ILE A 24 -0.95 2.14 4.52
CA ILE A 24 -2.04 1.97 3.54
C ILE A 24 -2.64 3.32 3.15
N GLU A 25 -2.91 4.19 4.13
CA GLU A 25 -3.44 5.53 3.87
C GLU A 25 -2.49 6.37 3.01
N MET A 26 -1.18 6.29 3.25
CA MET A 26 -0.17 6.99 2.46
C MET A 26 -0.14 6.51 1.01
N VAL A 27 -0.18 5.19 0.78
CA VAL A 27 -0.21 4.63 -0.58
C VAL A 27 -1.50 5.00 -1.32
N LEU A 28 -2.66 4.90 -0.66
CA LEU A 28 -3.94 5.35 -1.24
C LEU A 28 -3.92 6.84 -1.58
N SER A 29 -3.30 7.67 -0.72
CA SER A 29 -3.17 9.10 -1.00
C SER A 29 -2.26 9.36 -2.20
N GLY A 30 -1.16 8.62 -2.35
CA GLY A 30 -0.28 8.70 -3.51
C GLY A 30 -0.99 8.28 -4.81
N LEU A 31 -1.80 7.22 -4.76
CA LEU A 31 -2.60 6.73 -5.89
C LEU A 31 -3.64 7.76 -6.38
N LEU A 32 -4.17 8.60 -5.49
CA LEU A 32 -5.06 9.71 -5.88
C LEU A 32 -4.33 10.84 -6.62
N VAL A 33 -3.00 10.94 -6.46
CA VAL A 33 -2.18 11.97 -7.10
C VAL A 33 -1.59 11.47 -8.42
N THR A 34 -1.17 10.21 -8.49
CA THR A 34 -0.45 9.65 -9.64
C THR A 34 -0.59 8.15 -9.76
N GLY A 35 -0.61 7.64 -11.00
CA GLY A 35 -0.53 6.20 -11.30
C GLY A 35 0.90 5.68 -11.51
N ASN A 36 1.92 6.55 -11.44
CA ASN A 36 3.31 6.12 -11.55
C ASN A 36 3.76 5.46 -10.24
N PHE A 37 4.15 4.19 -10.31
CA PHE A 37 4.59 3.42 -9.15
C PHE A 37 5.73 4.10 -8.36
N TRP A 38 6.78 4.57 -9.03
CA TRP A 38 7.92 5.19 -8.37
C TRP A 38 7.56 6.48 -7.65
N SER A 39 6.66 7.28 -8.23
CA SER A 39 6.13 8.47 -7.57
C SER A 39 5.28 8.12 -6.34
N ILE A 40 4.53 7.01 -6.36
CA ILE A 40 3.77 6.55 -5.19
C ILE A 40 4.72 6.09 -4.08
N VAL A 41 5.78 5.35 -4.42
CA VAL A 41 6.82 4.92 -3.48
C VAL A 41 7.45 6.13 -2.78
N ASP A 42 7.84 7.13 -3.56
CA ASP A 42 8.43 8.39 -3.06
C ASP A 42 7.42 9.16 -2.18
N TYR A 43 6.19 9.33 -2.64
CA TYR A 43 5.14 10.02 -1.91
C TYR A 43 4.80 9.35 -0.57
N ALA A 44 4.73 8.03 -0.55
CA ALA A 44 4.36 7.26 0.63
C ALA A 44 5.50 7.14 1.65
N ASP A 45 6.73 7.52 1.28
CA ASP A 45 7.96 7.35 2.06
C ASP A 45 8.13 5.90 2.54
N LEU A 46 8.01 4.95 1.59
CA LEU A 46 8.08 3.51 1.87
C LEU A 46 9.19 2.83 1.07
N PRO A 47 9.78 1.75 1.63
CA PRO A 47 10.58 0.83 0.83
C PRO A 47 9.78 0.28 -0.35
N VAL A 48 10.44 0.06 -1.49
CA VAL A 48 9.82 -0.50 -2.70
C VAL A 48 9.03 -1.78 -2.43
N PRO A 49 9.53 -2.78 -1.66
CA PRO A 49 8.77 -3.98 -1.36
C PRO A 49 7.49 -3.73 -0.55
N ALA A 50 7.51 -2.73 0.34
CA ALA A 50 6.36 -2.34 1.14
C ALA A 50 5.26 -1.72 0.26
N ALA A 51 5.62 -0.73 -0.56
CA ALA A 51 4.68 -0.08 -1.48
C ALA A 51 4.11 -1.08 -2.50
N ALA A 52 4.95 -1.95 -3.08
CA ALA A 52 4.50 -3.00 -3.99
C ALA A 52 3.56 -3.99 -3.30
N GLY A 53 3.89 -4.43 -2.09
CA GLY A 53 3.04 -5.32 -1.30
C GLY A 53 1.65 -4.73 -1.04
N ILE A 54 1.58 -3.43 -0.75
CA ILE A 54 0.31 -2.71 -0.56
C ILE A 54 -0.47 -2.62 -1.86
N ILE A 55 0.15 -2.13 -2.94
CA ILE A 55 -0.53 -1.93 -4.23
C ILE A 55 -1.08 -3.26 -4.76
N ASN A 56 -0.30 -4.33 -4.73
CA ASN A 56 -0.77 -5.66 -5.14
C ASN A 56 -1.91 -6.17 -4.26
N THR A 57 -1.89 -5.88 -2.96
CA THR A 57 -3.00 -6.24 -2.07
C THR A 57 -4.27 -5.46 -2.41
N LEU A 58 -4.14 -4.17 -2.72
CA LEU A 58 -5.26 -3.33 -3.13
C LEU A 58 -5.85 -3.76 -4.48
N LEU A 59 -5.00 -4.16 -5.44
CA LEU A 59 -5.42 -4.69 -6.74
C LEU A 59 -6.26 -5.97 -6.57
N ASP A 60 -5.75 -6.93 -5.79
CA ASP A 60 -6.44 -8.21 -5.60
C ASP A 60 -7.76 -8.09 -4.84
N GLU A 61 -7.85 -7.12 -3.94
CA GLU A 61 -9.09 -6.81 -3.20
C GLU A 61 -10.05 -5.92 -4.00
N GLY A 62 -9.68 -5.48 -5.20
CA GLY A 62 -10.52 -4.67 -6.09
C GLY A 62 -10.67 -3.21 -5.67
N TYR A 63 -9.72 -2.67 -4.90
CA TYR A 63 -9.72 -1.27 -4.47
C TYR A 63 -9.08 -0.32 -5.49
N VAL A 64 -8.20 -0.82 -6.35
CA VAL A 64 -7.48 -0.05 -7.38
C VAL A 64 -7.43 -0.87 -8.68
N PHE A 65 -7.17 -0.20 -9.81
CA PHE A 65 -7.11 -0.80 -11.15
C PHE A 65 -5.89 -0.30 -11.93
#